data_AF-A0A540L788-F1
#
_entry.id   AF-A0A540L788-F1
#
_cell.length_a   1.000
_cell.length_b   1.000
_cell.length_c   1.000
_cell.angle_alpha   90.00
_cell.angle_beta   90.00
_cell.angle_gamma   90.00
#
_symmetry.space_group_name_H-M   'P 1'
#
loop_
_entity.id
_entity.type
_entity.pdbx_description
1 polymer ?
#
loop_
_entity_poly.entity_id
_entity_poly.type
_entity_poly.pdbx_seq_one_letter_code
_entity_poly.pdbx_strand_id
1 'polypeptide(L)'
;MSPSGSIIDVSSPQPAKKNIQGPCRQLKTAKVTKVTNNCITIGYNERYRAAPTAEQHSALVHDIGHVMRTFCPVRWKSWKAMAEEVKNMVHNHLWTNYNFDNTNEDMLAYLNRLFFKRYKQWKSDLHQYFEIFDDPHVAF
;
A
#
# COMPACT_ATOMS: atom_id res chain seq x y z
N MET A 1 -48.59 -42.50 21.32
CA MET A 1 -47.93 -42.45 20.01
C MET A 1 -47.17 -41.15 19.92
N SER A 2 -45.85 -41.19 20.07
CA SER A 2 -44.96 -40.12 19.56
C SER A 2 -44.87 -40.24 18.04
N PRO A 3 -44.60 -39.13 17.33
CA PRO A 3 -43.29 -39.06 16.67
C PRO A 3 -42.64 -37.66 16.68
N SER A 4 -41.31 -37.71 16.76
CA SER A 4 -40.28 -36.94 16.03
C SER A 4 -40.60 -35.48 15.63
N GLY A 5 -39.84 -34.45 16.01
CA GLY A 5 -38.38 -34.40 16.19
C GLY A 5 -37.71 -33.89 14.90
N SER A 6 -37.55 -32.58 14.76
CA SER A 6 -36.39 -31.94 14.12
C SER A 6 -36.37 -30.44 14.43
N ILE A 7 -35.50 -30.04 15.37
CA ILE A 7 -35.09 -28.65 15.53
C ILE A 7 -34.12 -28.36 14.38
N ILE A 8 -34.47 -27.40 13.53
CA ILE A 8 -33.58 -26.87 12.51
C ILE A 8 -32.57 -25.99 13.25
N ASP A 9 -31.40 -26.54 13.53
CA ASP A 9 -30.25 -25.76 14.02
C ASP A 9 -29.71 -24.93 12.86
N VAL A 10 -30.19 -23.69 12.74
CA VAL A 10 -29.63 -22.71 11.81
C VAL A 10 -28.34 -22.19 12.44
N SER A 11 -27.26 -22.93 12.22
CA SER A 11 -25.91 -22.50 12.58
C SER A 11 -25.58 -21.25 11.75
N SER A 12 -25.74 -20.08 12.37
CA SER A 12 -25.30 -18.80 11.80
C SER A 12 -23.79 -18.86 11.49
N PRO A 13 -23.32 -18.37 10.33
CA PRO A 13 -21.90 -18.38 10.02
C PRO A 13 -21.15 -17.48 11.00
N GLN A 14 -20.23 -18.07 11.77
CA GLN A 14 -19.30 -17.31 12.61
C GLN A 14 -18.48 -16.37 11.71
N PRO A 15 -18.44 -15.05 11.98
CA PRO A 15 -17.61 -14.15 11.21
C PRO A 15 -16.14 -14.55 11.40
N ALA A 16 -15.46 -14.87 10.29
CA ALA A 16 -14.05 -15.19 10.30
C ALA A 16 -13.27 -14.08 11.01
N LYS A 17 -12.44 -14.46 11.99
CA LYS A 17 -11.53 -13.57 12.72
C LYS A 17 -10.70 -12.79 11.71
N LYS A 18 -11.07 -11.54 11.46
CA LYS A 18 -10.26 -10.62 10.67
C LYS A 18 -9.03 -10.29 11.52
N ASN A 19 -7.88 -10.81 11.11
CA ASN A 19 -6.56 -10.47 11.64
C ASN A 19 -6.30 -8.99 11.33
N ILE A 20 -6.76 -8.11 12.21
CA ILE A 20 -6.47 -6.68 12.18
C ILE A 20 -4.95 -6.54 12.21
N GLN A 21 -4.39 -6.14 11.08
CA GLN A 21 -2.97 -5.88 10.94
C GLN A 21 -2.60 -4.78 11.93
N GLY A 22 -1.86 -5.15 12.98
CA GLY A 22 -1.55 -4.25 14.08
C GLY A 22 -0.73 -3.03 13.62
N PRO A 23 -0.78 -1.89 14.33
CA PRO A 23 -0.10 -0.64 13.98
C PRO A 23 1.46 -0.67 14.01
N CYS A 24 2.10 -1.85 14.04
CA CYS A 24 3.48 -2.02 14.47
C CYS A 24 4.43 -2.53 13.37
N ARG A 25 4.22 -2.13 12.11
CA ARG A 25 5.26 -2.25 11.07
C ARG A 25 6.00 -0.94 10.84
N GLN A 26 5.31 0.21 10.86
CA GLN A 26 5.92 1.52 10.63
C GLN A 26 7.04 1.87 11.63
N LEU A 27 6.82 1.55 12.91
CA LEU A 27 7.77 1.82 13.97
C LEU A 27 9.07 1.02 13.84
N LYS A 28 9.05 -0.16 13.22
CA LYS A 28 10.26 -0.99 13.09
C LYS A 28 11.20 -0.43 12.04
N THR A 29 10.69 -0.06 10.88
CA THR A 29 11.52 0.53 9.81
C THR A 29 11.99 1.93 10.19
N ALA A 30 11.08 2.81 10.67
CA ALA A 30 11.44 4.18 11.04
C ALA A 30 12.38 4.28 12.27
N LYS A 31 12.28 3.37 13.26
CA LYS A 31 13.22 3.35 14.40
C LYS A 31 14.59 2.79 14.02
N VAL A 32 14.66 1.79 13.12
CA VAL A 32 15.94 1.22 12.68
C VAL A 32 16.74 2.24 11.85
N THR A 33 16.08 3.01 10.98
CA THR A 33 16.72 4.05 10.15
C THR A 33 17.18 5.26 10.98
N LYS A 34 16.39 5.72 11.96
CA LYS A 34 16.80 6.85 12.83
C LYS A 34 17.98 6.55 13.76
N VAL A 35 18.14 5.29 14.18
CA VAL A 35 19.17 4.91 15.18
C VAL A 35 20.57 4.76 14.56
N THR A 36 20.70 4.62 13.24
CA THR A 36 22.01 4.39 12.60
C THR A 36 22.37 5.36 11.48
N ASN A 37 21.50 6.31 11.09
CA ASN A 37 21.68 7.15 9.87
C ASN A 37 21.97 6.35 8.59
N ASN A 38 21.73 5.03 8.60
CA ASN A 38 21.94 4.16 7.46
C ASN A 38 20.63 4.09 6.67
N CYS A 39 20.62 4.64 5.46
CA CYS A 39 19.54 4.44 4.50
C CYS A 39 19.39 2.95 4.19
N ILE A 40 18.15 2.49 3.97
CA ILE A 40 17.93 1.10 3.55
C ILE A 40 18.39 0.98 2.10
N THR A 41 19.48 0.25 1.89
CA THR A 41 19.93 -0.08 0.55
C THR A 41 18.92 -1.01 -0.14
N ILE A 42 18.39 -0.57 -1.27
CA ILE A 42 17.61 -1.39 -2.20
C ILE A 42 18.43 -1.58 -3.46
N GLY A 43 18.90 -2.82 -3.65
CA GLY A 43 19.42 -3.24 -4.94
C GLY A 43 18.31 -3.39 -5.99
N TYR A 44 18.71 -3.50 -7.25
CA TYR A 44 17.83 -3.91 -8.35
C TYR A 44 18.29 -5.26 -8.88
N ASN A 45 17.38 -6.22 -9.00
CA ASN A 45 17.68 -7.51 -9.61
C ASN A 45 17.25 -7.49 -11.08
N GLU A 46 18.22 -7.47 -11.99
CA GLU A 46 17.97 -7.43 -13.44
C GLU A 46 17.18 -8.65 -13.95
N ARG A 47 17.46 -9.85 -13.43
CA ARG A 47 16.77 -11.09 -13.85
C ARG A 47 15.27 -11.03 -13.55
N TYR A 48 14.91 -10.50 -12.38
CA TYR A 48 13.52 -10.43 -11.93
C TYR A 48 12.84 -9.08 -12.17
N ARG A 49 13.60 -8.07 -12.64
CA ARG A 49 13.15 -6.69 -12.85
C ARG A 49 12.43 -6.09 -11.64
N ALA A 50 12.97 -6.34 -10.44
CA ALA A 50 12.38 -5.97 -9.16
C ALA A 50 13.43 -5.91 -8.03
N ALA A 51 12.98 -5.56 -6.83
CA ALA A 51 13.80 -5.66 -5.62
C ALA A 51 14.31 -7.10 -5.39
N PRO A 52 15.54 -7.30 -4.86
CA PRO A 52 16.18 -8.60 -4.70
C PRO A 52 15.41 -9.57 -3.79
N THR A 53 14.69 -9.04 -2.81
CA THR A 53 13.94 -9.83 -1.83
C THR A 53 12.48 -9.41 -1.79
N ALA A 54 11.61 -10.36 -1.42
CA ALA A 54 10.18 -10.10 -1.26
C ALA A 54 9.91 -9.16 -0.07
N GLU A 55 10.75 -9.19 0.97
CA GLU A 55 10.68 -8.27 2.12
C GLU A 55 10.97 -6.83 1.70
N GLN A 56 12.07 -6.60 0.96
CA GLN A 56 12.41 -5.26 0.44
C GLN A 56 11.33 -4.76 -0.51
N HIS A 57 10.84 -5.62 -1.40
CA HIS A 57 9.71 -5.27 -2.28
C HIS A 57 8.50 -4.82 -1.48
N SER A 58 8.09 -5.61 -0.48
CA SER A 58 6.90 -5.35 0.32
C SER A 58 7.03 -4.08 1.16
N ALA A 59 8.20 -3.86 1.76
CA ALA A 59 8.50 -2.65 2.54
C ALA A 59 8.45 -1.41 1.66
N LEU A 60 9.19 -1.41 0.54
CA LEU A 60 9.20 -0.31 -0.42
C LEU A 60 7.80 0.02 -0.94
N VAL A 61 7.05 -1.01 -1.32
CA VAL A 61 5.70 -0.87 -1.85
C VAL A 61 4.72 -0.32 -0.80
N HIS A 62 4.90 -0.67 0.47
CA HIS A 62 4.12 -0.13 1.58
C HIS A 62 4.44 1.37 1.78
N ASP A 63 5.72 1.71 1.85
CA ASP A 63 6.18 3.08 2.07
C ASP A 63 5.80 4.00 0.91
N ILE A 64 5.96 3.55 -0.34
CA ILE A 64 5.45 4.26 -1.52
C ILE A 64 3.95 4.55 -1.37
N GLY A 65 3.16 3.59 -0.90
CA GLY A 65 1.74 3.80 -0.64
C GLY A 65 1.49 4.88 0.41
N HIS A 66 2.29 4.93 1.47
CA HIS A 66 2.18 5.96 2.51
C HIS A 66 2.59 7.35 1.99
N VAL A 67 3.71 7.45 1.29
CA VAL A 67 4.21 8.71 0.69
C VAL A 67 3.18 9.24 -0.31
N MET A 68 2.64 8.38 -1.18
CA MET A 68 1.58 8.76 -2.13
C MET A 68 0.36 9.37 -1.44
N ARG A 69 -0.13 8.76 -0.35
CA ARG A 69 -1.27 9.29 0.40
C ARG A 69 -0.98 10.63 1.08
N THR A 70 0.29 10.88 1.42
CA THR A 70 0.72 12.08 2.14
C THR A 70 0.88 13.26 1.19
N PHE A 71 1.49 13.04 0.03
CA PHE A 71 1.90 14.13 -0.87
C PHE A 71 1.03 14.29 -2.10
N CYS A 72 0.30 13.26 -2.53
CA CYS A 72 -0.42 13.31 -3.81
C CYS A 72 -1.88 13.73 -3.63
N PRO A 73 -2.34 14.82 -4.26
CA PRO A 73 -3.75 15.18 -4.25
C PRO A 73 -4.62 14.16 -5.02
N VAL A 74 -5.84 13.89 -4.52
CA VAL A 74 -6.81 12.97 -5.16
C VAL A 74 -7.34 13.51 -6.50
N ARG A 75 -7.32 14.83 -6.68
CA ARG A 75 -7.86 15.54 -7.88
C ARG A 75 -7.21 15.14 -9.21
N TRP A 76 -5.99 14.60 -9.18
CA TRP A 76 -5.30 14.21 -10.41
C TRP A 76 -5.91 12.94 -11.00
N LYS A 77 -6.07 12.90 -12.33
CA LYS A 77 -6.65 11.73 -13.03
C LYS A 77 -5.74 10.50 -12.94
N SER A 78 -4.43 10.69 -13.01
CA SER A 78 -3.43 9.62 -12.96
C SER A 78 -2.09 10.14 -12.46
N TRP A 79 -1.19 9.23 -12.08
CA TRP A 79 0.20 9.55 -11.76
C TRP A 79 0.91 10.27 -12.93
N LYS A 80 0.68 9.83 -14.17
CA LYS A 80 1.28 10.44 -15.37
C LYS A 80 0.86 11.91 -15.54
N ALA A 81 -0.40 12.24 -15.23
CA ALA A 81 -0.95 13.58 -15.36
C ALA A 81 -0.59 14.51 -14.19
N MET A 82 0.08 14.00 -13.15
CA MET A 82 0.46 14.76 -11.97
C MET A 82 1.56 15.77 -12.28
N ALA A 83 1.48 16.95 -11.67
CA ALA A 83 2.52 17.98 -11.76
C ALA A 83 3.88 17.46 -11.29
N GLU A 84 4.94 17.85 -11.99
CA GLU A 84 6.29 17.34 -11.74
C GLU A 84 6.83 17.72 -10.37
N GLU A 85 6.46 18.90 -9.86
CA GLU A 85 6.78 19.35 -8.50
C GLU A 85 6.32 18.35 -7.43
N VAL A 86 5.11 17.79 -7.58
CA VAL A 86 4.57 16.81 -6.64
C VAL A 86 5.30 15.47 -6.78
N LYS A 87 5.62 15.05 -8.01
CA LYS A 87 6.41 13.84 -8.22
C LYS A 87 7.79 13.98 -7.57
N ASN A 88 8.45 15.13 -7.74
CA ASN A 88 9.75 15.41 -7.13
C ASN A 88 9.69 15.35 -5.60
N MET A 89 8.61 15.85 -4.98
CA MET A 89 8.43 15.70 -3.52
C MET A 89 8.33 14.23 -3.08
N VAL A 90 7.55 13.42 -3.81
CA VAL A 90 7.42 11.98 -3.55
C VAL A 90 8.77 11.27 -3.71
N HIS A 91 9.50 11.58 -4.79
CA HIS A 91 10.83 11.04 -5.05
C HIS A 91 11.82 11.42 -3.94
N ASN A 92 11.93 12.70 -3.60
CA ASN A 92 12.84 13.19 -2.58
C ASN A 92 12.59 12.52 -1.21
N HIS A 93 11.32 12.38 -0.82
CA HIS A 93 10.96 11.72 0.45
C HIS A 93 11.33 10.23 0.46
N LEU A 94 11.29 9.54 -0.69
CA LEU A 94 11.74 8.16 -0.77
C LEU A 94 13.27 8.06 -0.72
N TRP A 95 13.98 8.96 -1.41
CA TRP A 95 15.44 9.00 -1.42
C TRP A 95 16.05 9.32 -0.05
N THR A 96 15.34 10.02 0.83
CA THR A 96 15.81 10.23 2.21
C THR A 96 15.80 8.96 3.06
N ASN A 97 15.01 7.95 2.69
CA ASN A 97 14.84 6.71 3.46
C ASN A 97 15.56 5.51 2.82
N TYR A 98 15.76 5.57 1.50
CA TYR A 98 16.27 4.48 0.68
C TYR A 98 17.49 4.91 -0.11
N ASN A 99 18.55 4.10 -0.06
CA ASN A 99 19.67 4.23 -0.98
C ASN A 99 19.46 3.25 -2.14
N PHE A 100 19.37 3.75 -3.37
CA PHE A 100 19.18 2.91 -4.55
C PHE A 100 20.53 2.66 -5.20
N ASP A 101 21.15 1.53 -4.85
CA ASP A 101 22.56 1.19 -5.08
C ASP A 101 23.01 1.12 -6.54
N ASN A 102 22.10 1.32 -7.49
CA ASN A 102 22.38 1.55 -8.90
C ASN A 102 21.18 2.28 -9.49
N THR A 103 21.17 3.60 -9.40
CA THR A 103 20.10 4.44 -9.98
C THR A 103 20.22 4.46 -11.51
N ASN A 104 19.95 3.33 -12.14
CA ASN A 104 19.90 3.19 -13.59
C ASN A 104 18.45 3.36 -14.09
N GLU A 105 18.29 3.46 -15.40
CA GLU A 105 16.99 3.68 -16.03
C GLU A 105 15.98 2.57 -15.69
N ASP A 106 16.44 1.33 -15.56
CA ASP A 106 15.61 0.19 -15.17
C ASP A 106 15.06 0.31 -13.74
N MET A 107 15.88 0.75 -12.80
CA MET A 107 15.44 0.98 -11.41
C MET A 107 14.43 2.12 -11.32
N LEU A 108 14.66 3.20 -12.09
CA LEU A 108 13.71 4.30 -12.21
C LEU A 108 12.38 3.83 -12.83
N ALA A 109 12.43 3.02 -13.88
CA ALA A 109 11.25 2.43 -14.52
C ALA A 109 10.48 1.52 -13.55
N TYR A 110 11.20 0.72 -12.75
CA TYR A 110 10.61 -0.11 -11.71
C TYR A 110 9.89 0.72 -10.64
N LEU A 111 10.53 1.77 -10.11
CA LEU A 111 9.92 2.68 -9.14
C LEU A 111 8.70 3.39 -9.73
N ASN A 112 8.81 3.90 -10.96
CA ASN A 112 7.70 4.53 -11.67
C ASN A 112 6.50 3.59 -11.86
N ARG A 113 6.76 2.30 -12.14
CA ARG A 113 5.72 1.27 -12.18
C ARG A 113 5.06 1.05 -10.83
N LEU A 114 5.82 1.07 -9.72
CA LEU A 114 5.26 0.98 -8.38
C LEU A 114 4.41 2.20 -8.03
N PHE A 115 4.88 3.40 -8.38
CA PHE A 115 4.13 4.65 -8.19
C PHE A 115 2.79 4.61 -8.91
N PHE A 116 2.79 4.23 -10.19
CA PHE A 116 1.57 4.09 -10.96
C PHE A 116 0.59 3.10 -10.33
N LYS A 117 1.07 1.91 -9.97
CA LYS A 117 0.24 0.86 -9.35
C LYS A 117 -0.37 1.32 -8.02
N ARG A 118 0.45 1.90 -7.14
CA ARG A 118 0.01 2.32 -5.81
C ARG A 118 -0.93 3.51 -5.85
N TYR A 119 -0.67 4.48 -6.73
CA TYR A 119 -1.58 5.60 -6.94
C TYR A 119 -2.94 5.14 -7.46
N LYS A 120 -2.96 4.25 -8.46
CA LYS A 120 -4.20 3.68 -9.01
C LYS A 120 -4.98 2.91 -7.94
N GLN A 121 -4.29 2.06 -7.16
CA GLN A 121 -4.92 1.30 -6.09
C GLN A 121 -5.54 2.23 -5.05
N TRP A 122 -4.78 3.20 -4.55
CA TRP A 122 -5.26 4.14 -3.56
C TRP A 122 -6.50 4.93 -4.01
N LYS A 123 -6.52 5.39 -5.27
CA LYS A 123 -7.72 6.04 -5.82
C LYS A 123 -8.93 5.10 -5.88
N SER A 124 -8.72 3.83 -6.25
CA SER A 124 -9.78 2.83 -6.27
C SER A 124 -10.32 2.57 -4.87
N ASP A 125 -9.44 2.43 -3.88
CA ASP A 125 -9.83 2.20 -2.48
C ASP A 125 -10.63 3.38 -1.92
N LEU A 126 -10.25 4.61 -2.28
CA LEU A 126 -11.00 5.82 -1.92
C LEU A 126 -12.39 5.85 -2.58
N HIS A 127 -12.48 5.49 -3.86
CA HIS A 127 -13.77 5.45 -4.56
C HIS A 127 -14.74 4.47 -3.88
N GLN A 128 -14.26 3.24 -3.62
CA GLN A 128 -15.04 2.22 -2.92
C GLN A 128 -15.48 2.67 -1.54
N TYR A 129 -14.62 3.41 -0.82
CA TYR A 129 -14.98 3.96 0.49
C TYR A 129 -16.16 4.92 0.40
N PHE A 130 -16.18 5.84 -0.59
CA PHE A 130 -17.28 6.80 -0.75
C PHE A 130 -18.56 6.17 -1.30
N GLU A 131 -18.47 5.19 -2.21
CA GLU A 131 -19.64 4.43 -2.68
C GLU A 131 -20.45 3.80 -1.54
N ILE A 132 -19.79 3.38 -0.45
CA ILE A 132 -20.46 2.81 0.73
C ILE A 132 -21.34 3.85 1.47
N PHE A 133 -20.97 5.13 1.43
CA PHE A 133 -21.74 6.20 2.10
C PHE A 133 -22.81 6.83 1.19
N ASP A 134 -22.67 6.66 -0.12
CA ASP A 134 -23.66 7.11 -1.11
C ASP A 134 -24.81 6.10 -1.31
N ASP A 135 -24.78 4.94 -0.62
CA ASP A 135 -25.86 3.95 -0.64
C ASP A 135 -27.09 4.44 0.17
N PRO A 136 -28.23 4.71 -0.47
CA PRO A 136 -29.43 5.24 0.19
C PRO A 136 -30.07 4.27 1.19
N HIS A 137 -29.60 3.02 1.31
CA HIS A 137 -30.09 2.07 2.30
C HIS A 137 -29.55 2.29 3.74
N VAL A 138 -28.70 3.30 3.95
CA VAL A 138 -28.30 3.80 5.29
C VAL A 138 -28.87 5.21 5.55
N ALA A 139 -30.10 5.47 5.11
CA ALA A 139 -30.90 6.55 5.66
C ALA A 139 -31.54 6.07 6.96
N PHE A 140 -31.22 6.76 8.06
CA PHE A 140 -31.79 6.54 9.40
C PHE A 140 -33.31 6.73 9.42
#